data_AF-A0A4Y2QSZ4-F1
#
_entry.id   AF-A0A4Y2QSZ4-F1
#
_cell.length_a   1.000
_cell.length_b   1.000
_cell.length_c   1.000
_cell.angle_alpha   90.00
_cell.angle_beta   90.00
_cell.angle_gamma   90.00
#
_symmetry.space_group_name_H-M   'P 1'
#
loop_
_entity.id
_entity.type
_entity.pdbx_description
1 polymer ?
#
loop_
_entity_poly.entity_id
_entity_poly.type
_entity_poly.pdbx_seq_one_letter_code
_entity_poly.pdbx_strand_id
1 'polypeptide(L)'
;MGKKPVPFSGHHIVSCKPEKRFDKFFVIHTISSSKETFETVSPFLVQRAIVSTIGEVNSIRKLRSGDLLVEVNSLKQAQQIVKLKSLETIQISVTPHRTLNSCKGVITCG
;
A
#
# COMPACT_ATOMS: atom_id res chain seq x y z
N MET A 1 -0.03 18.55 -52.45
CA MET A 1 0.44 18.53 -51.05
C MET A 1 -0.79 18.58 -50.14
N GLY A 2 -1.25 17.56 -49.41
CA GLY A 2 -0.64 16.33 -48.97
C GLY A 2 -0.52 16.30 -47.44
N LYS A 3 -1.63 16.30 -46.68
CA LYS A 3 -1.66 15.89 -45.27
C LYS A 3 -2.93 15.08 -45.00
N LYS A 4 -2.76 13.77 -44.86
CA LYS A 4 -3.82 12.85 -44.43
C LYS A 4 -3.89 12.89 -42.90
N PRO A 5 -5.08 12.94 -42.28
CA PRO A 5 -5.19 12.74 -40.85
C PRO A 5 -4.85 11.28 -40.54
N VAL A 6 -3.78 11.08 -39.77
CA VAL A 6 -3.47 9.79 -39.17
C VAL A 6 -4.52 9.49 -38.11
N PRO A 7 -5.21 8.34 -38.15
CA PRO A 7 -6.04 7.94 -37.03
C PRO A 7 -5.09 7.61 -35.89
N PHE A 8 -5.10 8.42 -34.84
CA PHE A 8 -4.54 8.01 -33.56
C PHE A 8 -5.39 6.81 -33.10
N SER A 9 -4.89 5.61 -33.40
CA SER A 9 -5.37 4.37 -32.80
C SER A 9 -5.10 4.51 -31.32
N GLY A 10 -6.13 4.99 -30.59
CA GLY A 10 -6.14 5.05 -29.15
C GLY A 10 -5.81 3.64 -28.67
N HIS A 11 -4.63 3.50 -28.08
CA HIS A 11 -4.24 2.25 -27.46
C HIS A 11 -5.37 1.87 -26.51
N HIS A 12 -5.94 0.70 -26.81
CA HIS A 12 -6.90 -0.03 -26.01
C HIS A 12 -6.70 0.33 -24.54
N ILE A 13 -7.61 1.14 -23.99
CA ILE A 13 -7.84 1.15 -22.55
C ILE A 13 -8.16 -0.30 -22.29
N VAL A 14 -7.20 -1.04 -21.75
CA VAL A 14 -7.47 -2.32 -21.15
C VAL A 14 -8.45 -1.96 -20.05
N SER A 15 -9.74 -2.04 -20.37
CA SER A 15 -10.81 -2.11 -19.40
C SER A 15 -10.62 -3.46 -18.74
N CYS A 16 -9.59 -3.52 -17.88
CA CYS A 16 -9.55 -4.48 -16.81
C CYS A 16 -10.81 -4.16 -16.04
N LYS A 17 -11.78 -5.07 -16.19
CA LYS A 17 -13.02 -5.20 -15.43
C LYS A 17 -12.93 -4.47 -14.09
N PRO A 18 -13.99 -3.79 -13.61
CA PRO A 18 -14.03 -3.28 -12.24
C PRO A 18 -14.09 -4.48 -11.26
N GLU A 19 -13.02 -5.26 -11.18
CA GLU A 19 -12.73 -6.05 -10.01
C GLU A 19 -12.60 -5.05 -8.87
N LYS A 20 -13.30 -5.32 -7.76
CA LYS A 20 -13.35 -4.44 -6.58
C LYS A 20 -11.94 -3.99 -6.22
N ARG A 21 -11.56 -2.78 -6.63
CA ARG A 21 -10.26 -2.21 -6.28
C ARG A 21 -10.26 -1.99 -4.77
N PHE A 22 -9.29 -2.59 -4.12
CA PHE A 22 -8.98 -2.35 -2.72
C PHE A 22 -7.59 -1.69 -2.65
N ASP A 23 -7.35 -0.93 -1.59
CA ASP A 23 -6.03 -0.38 -1.33
C ASP A 23 -5.06 -1.52 -1.03
N LYS A 24 -3.92 -1.53 -1.72
CA LYS A 24 -2.88 -2.56 -1.53
C LYS A 24 -1.80 -2.11 -0.58
N PHE A 25 -1.50 -0.82 -0.57
CA PHE A 25 -0.41 -0.24 0.20
C PHE A 25 -0.94 0.47 1.43
N PHE A 26 -0.49 0.04 2.60
CA PHE A 26 -0.84 0.65 3.88
C PHE A 26 0.42 1.06 4.63
N VAL A 27 0.33 2.18 5.35
CA VAL A 27 1.37 2.66 6.25
C VAL A 27 0.91 2.44 7.67
N ILE A 28 1.75 1.77 8.45
CA ILE A 28 1.57 1.57 9.89
C ILE A 28 2.43 2.59 10.61
N HIS A 29 1.76 3.49 11.32
CA HIS A 29 2.35 4.51 12.17
C HIS A 29 2.33 4.08 13.63
N THR A 30 3.37 4.42 14.38
CA THR A 30 3.38 4.26 15.85
C THR A 30 2.69 5.45 16.50
N ILE A 31 1.78 5.20 17.45
CA ILE A 31 1.07 6.27 18.19
C ILE A 31 1.81 6.63 19.50
N SER A 32 2.77 5.81 19.95
CA SER A 32 3.50 6.03 21.20
C SER A 32 4.38 7.29 21.15
N SER A 33 4.25 8.13 22.18
CA SER A 33 5.13 9.30 22.41
C SER A 33 6.46 8.91 23.06
N SER A 34 6.56 7.72 23.64
CA SER A 34 7.78 7.14 24.22
C SER A 34 8.50 6.28 23.18
N LYS A 35 9.83 6.14 23.32
CA LYS A 35 10.83 5.55 22.41
C LYS A 35 10.59 4.09 21.96
N GLU A 36 9.43 3.50 22.20
CA GLU A 36 9.04 2.17 21.73
C GLU A 36 8.51 2.29 20.30
N THR A 37 9.46 2.43 19.37
CA THR A 37 9.21 2.51 17.93
C THR A 37 9.63 1.18 17.28
N PHE A 38 9.25 0.97 16.01
CA PHE A 38 9.76 -0.15 15.19
C PHE A 38 11.30 -0.19 15.03
N GLU A 39 12.02 0.80 15.56
CA GLU A 39 13.48 0.85 15.68
C GLU A 39 14.03 -0.08 16.76
N THR A 40 13.33 -0.21 17.90
CA THR A 40 13.83 -0.96 19.06
C THR A 40 13.37 -2.42 19.06
N VAL A 41 12.30 -2.73 18.32
CA VAL A 41 11.80 -4.09 18.16
C VAL A 41 12.50 -4.82 17.02
N SER A 42 12.71 -6.13 17.20
CA SER A 42 13.37 -6.95 16.20
C SER A 42 12.55 -7.01 14.90
N PRO A 43 13.18 -6.83 13.72
CA PRO A 43 12.49 -6.88 12.44
C PRO A 43 11.83 -8.25 12.18
N PHE A 44 12.43 -9.33 12.69
CA PHE A 44 11.84 -10.67 12.60
C PHE A 44 10.55 -10.78 13.40
N LEU A 45 10.50 -10.16 14.59
CA LEU A 45 9.33 -10.16 15.45
C LEU A 45 8.21 -9.32 14.83
N VAL A 46 8.54 -8.13 14.29
CA VAL A 46 7.60 -7.29 13.53
C VAL A 46 7.01 -8.06 12.35
N GLN A 47 7.85 -8.74 11.57
CA GLN A 47 7.39 -9.56 10.44
C GLN A 47 6.46 -10.68 10.90
N ARG A 48 6.83 -11.42 11.95
CA ARG A 48 5.99 -12.50 12.49
C ARG A 48 4.67 -11.99 13.04
N ALA A 49 4.65 -10.84 13.71
CA ALA A 49 3.43 -10.27 14.27
C ALA A 49 2.45 -9.83 13.17
N ILE A 50 2.95 -9.23 12.09
CA ILE A 50 2.14 -8.89 10.90
C ILE A 50 1.61 -10.16 10.22
N VAL A 51 2.48 -11.13 9.98
CA VAL A 51 2.08 -12.40 9.35
C VAL A 51 1.10 -13.19 10.21
N SER A 52 1.25 -13.16 11.54
CA SER A 52 0.35 -13.85 12.46
C SER A 52 -1.04 -13.19 12.55
N THR A 53 -1.15 -11.89 12.27
CA THR A 53 -2.42 -11.14 12.39
C THR A 53 -3.21 -11.08 11.09
N ILE A 54 -2.52 -10.89 9.96
CA ILE A 54 -3.14 -10.67 8.65
C ILE A 54 -2.90 -11.86 7.70
N GLY A 55 -1.91 -12.71 7.99
CA GLY A 55 -1.43 -13.76 7.10
C GLY A 55 -0.24 -13.31 6.26
N GLU A 56 0.14 -14.14 5.29
CA GLU A 56 1.25 -13.85 4.39
C GLU A 56 0.94 -12.63 3.50
N VAL A 57 1.72 -11.56 3.67
CA VAL A 57 1.61 -10.29 2.95
C VAL A 57 2.68 -10.20 1.87
N ASN A 58 2.46 -9.39 0.84
CA ASN A 58 3.36 -9.32 -0.32
C ASN A 58 4.74 -8.75 0.06
N SER A 59 4.74 -7.71 0.89
CA SER A 59 5.97 -7.04 1.30
C SER A 59 5.74 -6.24 2.57
N ILE A 60 6.76 -6.24 3.43
CA ILE A 60 6.86 -5.38 4.61
C ILE A 60 8.17 -4.62 4.47
N ARG A 61 8.10 -3.30 4.42
CA ARG A 61 9.28 -2.44 4.27
C ARG A 61 9.24 -1.34 5.31
N LYS A 62 10.37 -1.09 5.97
CA LYS A 62 10.52 0.06 6.84
C LYS A 62 10.77 1.32 6.01
N LEU A 63 10.05 2.40 6.32
CA LEU A 63 10.21 3.71 5.71
C LEU A 63 11.29 4.50 6.46
N ARG A 64 11.87 5.51 5.79
CA ARG A 64 12.85 6.42 6.40
C ARG A 64 12.29 7.19 7.60
N SER A 65 10.96 7.35 7.69
CA SER A 65 10.27 7.93 8.84
C SER A 65 10.29 7.05 10.09
N GLY A 66 10.66 5.77 9.98
CA GLY A 66 10.54 4.78 11.04
C GLY A 66 9.22 4.00 11.01
N ASP A 67 8.28 4.39 10.15
CA ASP A 67 7.01 3.69 9.92
C ASP A 67 7.20 2.42 9.08
N LEU A 68 6.17 1.58 9.01
CA LEU A 68 6.17 0.39 8.15
C LEU A 68 5.20 0.53 6.98
N LEU A 69 5.68 0.27 5.78
CA LEU A 69 4.89 0.07 4.57
C LEU A 69 4.57 -1.42 4.42
N VAL A 70 3.29 -1.75 4.35
CA VAL A 70 2.80 -3.11 4.11
C VAL A 70 2.04 -3.15 2.80
N GLU A 71 2.38 -4.12 1.96
CA GLU A 71 1.66 -4.42 0.74
C GLU A 71 0.85 -5.72 0.92
N VAL A 72 -0.47 -5.62 0.77
CA VAL A 72 -1.38 -6.76 0.91
C VAL A 72 -1.77 -7.34 -0.45
N ASN A 73 -2.01 -8.65 -0.49
CA ASN A 73 -2.38 -9.36 -1.72
C ASN A 73 -3.88 -9.62 -1.84
N SER A 74 -4.64 -9.51 -0.75
CA SER A 74 -6.08 -9.84 -0.73
C SER A 74 -6.93 -8.75 -0.07
N LEU A 75 -8.16 -8.62 -0.55
CA LEU A 75 -9.16 -7.71 0.03
C LEU A 75 -9.45 -8.04 1.49
N LYS A 76 -9.45 -9.32 1.88
CA LYS A 76 -9.64 -9.74 3.28
C LYS A 76 -8.52 -9.17 4.17
N GLN A 77 -7.29 -9.23 3.68
CA GLN A 77 -6.13 -8.68 4.37
C GLN A 77 -6.21 -7.16 4.49
N ALA A 78 -6.60 -6.47 3.41
CA ALA A 78 -6.82 -5.02 3.41
C ALA A 78 -7.87 -4.59 4.46
N GLN A 79 -8.94 -5.36 4.62
CA GLN A 79 -9.96 -5.08 5.63
C GLN A 79 -9.49 -5.42 7.05
N GLN A 80 -8.61 -6.40 7.21
CA GLN A 80 -8.04 -6.77 8.52
C GLN A 80 -7.00 -5.76 8.98
N ILE A 81 -6.09 -5.33 8.10
CA ILE A 81 -5.00 -4.40 8.46
C ILE A 81 -5.53 -3.05 8.94
N VAL A 82 -6.59 -2.53 8.30
CA VAL A 82 -7.23 -1.26 8.71
C VAL A 82 -7.87 -1.35 10.10
N LYS A 83 -8.25 -2.55 10.57
CA LYS A 83 -8.82 -2.76 11.90
C LYS A 83 -7.77 -2.89 13.00
N LEU A 84 -6.49 -3.03 12.65
CA LEU A 84 -5.42 -3.17 13.62
C LEU A 84 -5.19 -1.85 14.34
N LYS A 85 -5.16 -1.92 15.67
CA LYS A 85 -4.91 -0.79 16.57
C LYS A 85 -3.67 -1.00 17.44
N SER A 86 -3.21 -2.24 17.55
CA SER A 86 -2.02 -2.61 18.29
C SER A 86 -1.29 -3.74 17.56
N LEU A 87 0.04 -3.67 17.60
CA LEU A 87 0.93 -4.74 17.18
C LEU A 87 1.75 -5.12 18.40
N GLU A 88 1.51 -6.32 18.91
CA GLU A 88 2.01 -6.77 20.21
C GLU A 88 1.67 -5.77 21.33
N THR A 89 2.67 -5.09 21.88
CA THR A 89 2.53 -4.10 22.97
C THR A 89 2.42 -2.66 22.45
N ILE A 90 2.70 -2.43 21.17
CA ILE A 90 2.80 -1.07 20.59
C ILE A 90 1.45 -0.66 20.01
N GLN A 91 0.97 0.53 20.39
CA GLN A 91 -0.21 1.13 19.77
C GLN A 91 0.13 1.70 18.39
N ILE A 92 -0.67 1.33 17.40
CA ILE A 92 -0.43 1.67 16.00
C ILE A 92 -1.67 2.28 15.35
N SER A 93 -1.44 3.12 14.35
CA SER A 93 -2.46 3.62 13.44
C SER A 93 -2.13 3.15 12.03
N VAL A 94 -3.15 2.72 11.29
CA VAL A 94 -2.99 2.26 9.90
C VAL A 94 -3.68 3.24 8.97
N THR A 95 -2.96 3.70 7.95
CA THR A 95 -3.52 4.57 6.91
C THR A 95 -3.23 4.01 5.51
N PRO A 96 -4.15 4.16 4.54
CA PRO A 96 -3.84 3.81 3.15
C PRO A 96 -2.79 4.76 2.58
N HIS A 97 -1.83 4.22 1.82
CA HIS A 97 -0.78 5.02 1.23
C HIS A 97 -1.33 5.92 0.10
N ARG A 98 -1.14 7.23 0.22
CA ARG A 98 -1.78 8.23 -0.66
C ARG A 98 -1.46 8.08 -2.15
N THR A 99 -0.18 7.85 -2.49
CA THR A 99 0.26 7.84 -3.89
C THR A 99 0.33 6.44 -4.49
N LEU A 100 0.90 5.46 -3.79
CA LEU A 100 1.05 4.07 -4.27
C LEU A 100 -0.27 3.37 -4.60
N ASN A 101 -1.39 3.77 -3.99
CA ASN A 101 -2.72 3.24 -4.33
C ASN A 101 -3.40 3.99 -5.50
N SER A 102 -2.78 5.05 -6.04
CA SER A 102 -3.29 5.80 -7.17
C SER A 102 -2.34 5.73 -8.37
N CYS A 103 -2.88 5.58 -9.58
CA CYS A 103 -2.09 5.79 -10.80
C CYS A 103 -2.32 7.21 -11.29
N LYS A 104 -1.25 8.00 -11.48
CA LYS A 104 -1.35 9.29 -12.18
C LYS A 104 -1.44 9.00 -13.67
N GLY A 105 -2.57 9.32 -14.30
CA GLY A 105 -2.69 9.31 -15.75
C GLY A 105 -1.81 10.42 -16.34
N VAL A 106 -0.97 10.08 -17.31
CA VAL A 106 -0.22 11.07 -18.10
C VAL A 106 -1.02 11.31 -19.39
N ILE A 107 -1.31 12.58 -19.68
CA ILE A 107 -1.89 12.99 -20.96
C ILE A 107 -0.78 13.71 -21.73
N THR A 108 -0.26 13.08 -22.78
CA THR A 108 0.64 13.74 -23.73
C THR A 108 -0.20 14.48 -24.77
N CYS A 109 -0.08 15.81 -24.78
CA CYS A 109 -0.62 16.67 -25.85
C CYS A 109 0.48 16.88 -26.89
N GLY A 110 0.19 16.61 -28.16
CA GLY A 110 1.07 16.81 -29.30
C GLY A 110 0.42 17.71 -30.35
#